data_AF-A0A943BLD0-F1
#
_entry.id   AF-A0A943BLD0-F1
#
_cell.length_a   1.000
_cell.length_b   1.000
_cell.length_c   1.000
_cell.angle_alpha   90.00
_cell.angle_beta   90.00
_cell.angle_gamma   90.00
#
_symmetry.space_group_name_H-M   'P 1'
#
loop_
_entity.id
_entity.type
_entity.pdbx_description
1 polymer ?
#
loop_
_entity_poly.entity_id
_entity_poly.type
_entity_poly.pdbx_seq_one_letter_code
_entity_poly.pdbx_strand_id
1 'polypeptide(L)'
;MRRRKWVMVWALTAALTCSACGKDAEELAEQKGLKTLEKTPEIASEKEPDSSGEKQETAETKETMEKSVSDTTESGGGKENAAVISEGTAESGTVQSGKEVWYTWTTQSGGTYQISITNQTANGGELQASLFDGEGTELKYTNVAGDGQSSSIAGAQLEGNTSYYVRLNPRSSETLDYTVLVENMSSSGTVSMATEEESDQREAVQGEELVPGSNQENSILLPLGTEAFGTYQPGSYSWFAFTTGEKEGATYKVTMVNETIGSELIEGVIYDEFGECLSFVGDWDEAGWGGVPTTFTSNKLKTNTTYYICLSAEGEQPIDYSIIVKDPDSESTAYKTAGNFTEARGPVAAEDGTLVPGTNQNNAAMLPMGAKVSGSHNPGMYDWFSFTTGEVEGTTYYLSLTNKTVDSAGLEGSVYDEYGDRITFVGDWEPAYSSGKPSTFNTDKLQPDTTYYVQLSSEGEQAIEYSLALKSSEPEAPKQNTLIFEKPFEINETQVQFVINKAEFIDEEKAKKVLKPVAEAILANPDHAILIAGTTATDGTQESCVDLSLRRTEAVKKLLTETYQVPESQIQVVGLGYENDPFERGKDRDANGNFVESEGKKNRRVVILDVDDPIAQELLKNNK
;
A
#
# COMPACT_ATOMS: atom_id res chain seq x y z
N MET A 1 -1.47 -28.77 -40.34
CA MET A 1 -2.81 -29.38 -40.48
C MET A 1 -3.49 -29.43 -39.12
N ARG A 2 -4.82 -29.22 -39.09
CA ARG A 2 -5.82 -29.60 -38.06
C ARG A 2 -5.49 -29.51 -36.55
N ARG A 3 -6.16 -28.54 -35.90
CA ARG A 3 -6.59 -28.56 -34.48
C ARG A 3 -7.49 -29.76 -34.16
N ARG A 4 -7.66 -30.11 -32.87
CA ARG A 4 -8.97 -30.54 -32.32
C ARG A 4 -9.09 -30.30 -30.80
N LYS A 5 -10.25 -29.76 -30.39
CA LYS A 5 -10.70 -29.60 -29.00
C LYS A 5 -11.20 -30.93 -28.42
N TRP A 6 -11.29 -31.03 -27.10
CA TRP A 6 -12.31 -31.83 -26.41
C TRP A 6 -13.00 -31.03 -25.31
N VAL A 7 -14.24 -31.38 -25.03
CA VAL A 7 -15.13 -30.86 -23.99
C VAL A 7 -15.70 -32.09 -23.28
N MET A 8 -15.88 -32.04 -21.97
CA MET A 8 -16.73 -33.02 -21.26
C MET A 8 -17.79 -32.30 -20.43
N VAL A 9 -18.99 -32.84 -20.49
CA VAL A 9 -20.14 -32.53 -19.65
C VAL A 9 -20.45 -33.81 -18.88
N TRP A 10 -20.76 -33.70 -17.59
CA TRP A 10 -21.26 -34.83 -16.79
C TRP A 10 -22.69 -34.57 -16.30
N ALA A 11 -23.47 -35.65 -16.20
CA ALA A 11 -24.88 -35.62 -15.88
C ALA A 11 -25.18 -36.42 -14.59
N LEU A 12 -26.21 -36.00 -13.85
CA LEU A 12 -26.70 -36.70 -12.66
C LEU A 12 -27.34 -38.06 -13.00
N THR A 13 -27.12 -39.07 -12.16
CA THR A 13 -28.11 -39.64 -11.21
C THR A 13 -27.74 -41.06 -10.76
N ALA A 14 -27.87 -41.37 -9.46
CA ALA A 14 -28.43 -42.64 -8.97
C ALA A 14 -28.67 -42.62 -7.45
N ALA A 15 -29.82 -43.14 -7.03
CA ALA A 15 -30.31 -43.20 -5.66
C ALA A 15 -29.57 -44.21 -4.75
N LEU A 16 -29.73 -44.02 -3.43
CA LEU A 16 -29.36 -44.99 -2.40
C LEU A 16 -30.54 -45.19 -1.43
N THR A 17 -30.90 -46.46 -1.16
CA THR A 17 -31.91 -46.86 -0.17
C THR A 17 -31.35 -47.90 0.80
N CYS A 18 -31.86 -47.86 2.03
CA CYS A 18 -31.24 -48.42 3.24
C CYS A 18 -31.37 -49.95 3.39
N SER A 19 -30.54 -50.57 4.24
CA SER A 19 -30.96 -51.05 5.59
C SER A 19 -30.08 -52.15 6.21
N ALA A 20 -29.62 -51.86 7.45
CA ALA A 20 -29.68 -52.70 8.66
C ALA A 20 -28.75 -53.96 8.79
N CYS A 21 -28.42 -54.48 9.98
CA CYS A 21 -29.04 -54.30 11.32
C CYS A 21 -28.12 -54.70 12.51
N GLY A 22 -28.33 -54.08 13.70
CA GLY A 22 -27.95 -54.58 15.04
C GLY A 22 -26.52 -54.30 15.52
N LYS A 23 -26.19 -54.14 16.82
CA LYS A 23 -26.90 -54.09 18.14
C LYS A 23 -25.91 -53.42 19.16
N ASP A 24 -26.22 -52.88 20.35
CA ASP A 24 -27.42 -52.80 21.22
C ASP A 24 -27.30 -51.60 22.22
N ALA A 25 -28.39 -51.31 22.97
CA ALA A 25 -28.55 -50.89 24.39
C ALA A 25 -27.38 -50.31 25.22
N GLU A 26 -27.53 -49.41 26.22
CA GLU A 26 -28.61 -48.62 26.91
C GLU A 26 -27.87 -47.40 27.57
N GLU A 27 -28.41 -46.29 28.09
CA GLU A 27 -29.58 -46.05 28.97
C GLU A 27 -30.04 -44.54 28.92
N LEU A 28 -31.15 -44.22 29.60
CA LEU A 28 -31.98 -43.00 29.70
C LEU A 28 -31.26 -41.67 30.12
N ALA A 29 -31.85 -40.45 30.00
CA ALA A 29 -33.28 -40.09 30.18
C ALA A 29 -33.84 -38.82 29.48
N GLU A 30 -35.09 -38.99 29.02
CA GLU A 30 -36.28 -38.11 28.94
C GLU A 30 -36.28 -36.65 28.44
N GLN A 31 -37.04 -36.50 27.35
CA GLN A 31 -37.61 -35.32 26.70
C GLN A 31 -38.66 -34.53 27.52
N LYS A 32 -38.85 -33.26 27.13
CA LYS A 32 -40.08 -32.65 26.52
C LYS A 32 -39.72 -31.22 26.09
N GLY A 33 -40.04 -30.69 24.90
CA GLY A 33 -41.34 -30.64 24.20
C GLY A 33 -42.14 -29.44 24.72
N LEU A 34 -42.70 -28.50 23.92
CA LEU A 34 -42.95 -28.47 22.48
C LEU A 34 -43.29 -27.03 21.98
N LYS A 35 -43.03 -26.76 20.69
CA LYS A 35 -43.50 -25.71 19.74
C LYS A 35 -44.55 -24.63 20.15
N THR A 36 -44.19 -23.37 19.84
CA THR A 36 -44.83 -22.43 18.87
C THR A 36 -46.32 -22.07 18.98
N LEU A 37 -46.65 -20.76 19.04
CA LEU A 37 -47.50 -20.04 18.06
C LEU A 37 -47.58 -18.51 18.30
N GLU A 38 -47.91 -17.77 17.24
CA GLU A 38 -47.98 -16.30 17.16
C GLU A 38 -49.23 -15.69 17.83
N LYS A 39 -49.14 -14.41 18.26
CA LYS A 39 -50.09 -13.31 17.88
C LYS A 39 -49.81 -11.98 18.60
N THR A 40 -49.86 -10.88 17.83
CA THR A 40 -50.15 -9.50 18.31
C THR A 40 -51.66 -9.34 18.55
N PRO A 41 -52.14 -8.40 19.40
CA PRO A 41 -52.36 -7.01 18.93
C PRO A 41 -52.13 -5.88 19.98
N GLU A 42 -52.39 -4.66 19.50
CA GLU A 42 -52.34 -3.29 20.08
C GLU A 42 -52.78 -3.06 21.55
N ILE A 43 -52.34 -1.91 22.12
CA ILE A 43 -53.22 -0.92 22.81
C ILE A 43 -52.56 0.47 23.00
N ALA A 44 -53.36 1.50 22.68
CA ALA A 44 -53.42 2.94 23.00
C ALA A 44 -52.32 3.77 23.74
N SER A 45 -52.30 5.03 23.28
CA SER A 45 -51.74 6.29 23.80
C SER A 45 -52.00 6.70 25.25
N GLU A 46 -51.17 7.61 25.81
CA GLU A 46 -51.59 8.96 26.27
C GLU A 46 -50.44 9.91 26.72
N LYS A 47 -50.53 11.20 26.33
CA LYS A 47 -50.16 12.48 27.02
C LYS A 47 -48.72 12.82 27.47
N GLU A 48 -48.23 13.94 26.91
CA GLU A 48 -47.50 15.04 27.60
C GLU A 48 -48.51 16.15 28.05
N PRO A 49 -48.14 17.29 28.70
CA PRO A 49 -46.82 17.83 29.12
C PRO A 49 -46.75 18.29 30.61
N ASP A 50 -45.63 18.88 31.10
CA ASP A 50 -45.51 20.33 31.40
C ASP A 50 -44.15 20.82 32.01
N SER A 51 -43.75 22.03 31.58
CA SER A 51 -43.00 23.12 32.25
C SER A 51 -42.03 22.90 33.44
N SER A 52 -40.75 23.23 33.23
CA SER A 52 -39.97 24.34 33.88
C SER A 52 -38.45 24.10 33.77
N GLY A 53 -37.53 25.09 33.69
CA GLY A 53 -37.72 26.54 33.57
C GLY A 53 -36.66 27.34 34.34
N GLU A 54 -35.43 27.49 33.81
CA GLU A 54 -34.40 28.37 34.41
C GLU A 54 -33.55 29.09 33.34
N LYS A 55 -33.11 30.32 33.66
CA LYS A 55 -32.37 31.24 32.78
C LYS A 55 -31.09 31.69 33.47
N GLN A 56 -29.97 31.67 32.75
CA GLN A 56 -28.88 32.67 32.80
C GLN A 56 -28.12 32.56 31.46
N GLU A 57 -27.43 33.55 30.92
CA GLU A 57 -27.34 35.01 31.03
C GLU A 57 -26.20 35.37 30.06
N THR A 58 -26.36 36.41 29.24
CA THR A 58 -25.47 36.69 28.09
C THR A 58 -24.22 37.47 28.45
N ALA A 59 -23.09 37.17 27.81
CA ALA A 59 -21.96 38.09 27.67
C ALA A 59 -21.42 38.06 26.23
N GLU A 60 -21.39 39.21 25.57
CA GLU A 60 -20.87 39.37 24.20
C GLU A 60 -19.33 39.33 24.21
N THR A 61 -18.73 38.84 23.12
CA THR A 61 -17.41 39.32 22.69
C THR A 61 -17.44 39.48 21.18
N LYS A 62 -17.03 40.65 20.69
CA LYS A 62 -16.99 40.97 19.26
C LYS A 62 -15.78 40.29 18.61
N GLU A 63 -16.02 39.59 17.51
CA GLU A 63 -15.02 39.41 16.46
C GLU A 63 -15.44 40.08 15.15
N THR A 64 -14.45 40.35 14.32
CA THR A 64 -14.52 41.29 13.21
C THR A 64 -14.85 40.55 11.92
N MET A 65 -15.94 40.91 11.25
CA MET A 65 -16.28 40.34 9.95
C MET A 65 -15.27 40.78 8.88
N GLU A 66 -14.34 39.89 8.53
CA GLU A 66 -13.91 39.78 7.13
C GLU A 66 -14.97 38.98 6.35
N LYS A 67 -15.18 39.37 5.10
CA LYS A 67 -16.40 39.06 4.35
C LYS A 67 -16.12 38.04 3.25
N SER A 68 -16.02 36.77 3.62
CA SER A 68 -16.14 35.66 2.66
C SER A 68 -17.58 35.59 2.14
N VAL A 69 -17.77 35.68 0.83
CA VAL A 69 -19.11 35.61 0.20
C VAL A 69 -19.43 34.15 -0.09
N SER A 70 -19.99 33.46 0.90
CA SER A 70 -20.67 32.18 0.70
C SER A 70 -22.15 32.44 0.36
N ASP A 71 -22.43 32.84 -0.88
CA ASP A 71 -23.80 32.82 -1.40
C ASP A 71 -24.16 31.37 -1.71
N THR A 72 -24.82 30.69 -0.76
CA THR A 72 -25.48 29.41 -1.01
C THR A 72 -26.66 29.64 -1.95
N THR A 73 -26.45 29.44 -3.24
CA THR A 73 -27.52 29.37 -4.24
C THR A 73 -28.36 28.12 -4.02
N GLU A 74 -29.61 28.29 -3.60
CA GLU A 74 -30.63 27.24 -3.73
C GLU A 74 -30.84 26.96 -5.23
N SER A 75 -30.15 25.95 -5.76
CA SER A 75 -30.32 25.52 -7.14
C SER A 75 -31.70 24.87 -7.34
N GLY A 76 -32.51 25.48 -8.21
CA GLY A 76 -33.73 24.87 -8.69
C GLY A 76 -33.40 23.72 -9.62
N GLY A 77 -33.53 22.47 -9.15
CA GLY A 77 -33.23 21.27 -9.94
C GLY A 77 -33.99 21.23 -11.26
N GLY A 78 -33.27 21.50 -12.36
CA GLY A 78 -33.76 21.57 -13.73
C GLY A 78 -32.67 22.09 -14.67
N LYS A 79 -32.71 21.66 -15.94
CA LYS A 79 -31.72 21.99 -16.98
C LYS A 79 -31.54 23.51 -17.17
N GLU A 80 -32.60 24.28 -16.96
CA GLU A 80 -32.64 25.73 -17.10
C GLU A 80 -31.82 26.50 -16.05
N ASN A 81 -31.43 25.86 -14.94
CA ASN A 81 -30.60 26.44 -13.89
C ASN A 81 -29.22 25.77 -13.81
N ALA A 82 -28.77 25.13 -14.91
CA ALA A 82 -27.48 24.44 -14.95
C ALA A 82 -26.32 25.39 -14.66
N ALA A 83 -25.43 24.99 -13.75
CA ALA A 83 -24.20 25.73 -13.44
C ALA A 83 -23.22 25.63 -14.63
N VAL A 84 -22.53 26.73 -14.94
CA VAL A 84 -21.58 26.75 -16.07
C VAL A 84 -20.23 26.21 -15.61
N ILE A 85 -19.68 25.25 -16.36
CA ILE A 85 -18.35 24.66 -16.13
C ILE A 85 -17.43 24.94 -17.32
N SER A 86 -16.12 24.93 -17.09
CA SER A 86 -15.10 25.16 -18.12
C SER A 86 -14.46 23.85 -18.57
N GLU A 87 -14.10 23.76 -19.86
CA GLU A 87 -13.28 22.65 -20.36
C GLU A 87 -11.92 22.64 -19.63
N GLY A 88 -11.53 21.49 -19.08
CA GLY A 88 -10.30 21.33 -18.30
C GLY A 88 -10.36 21.79 -16.85
N THR A 89 -11.53 22.17 -16.33
CA THR A 89 -11.73 22.53 -14.92
C THR A 89 -12.66 21.52 -14.25
N ALA A 90 -12.23 20.99 -13.09
CA ALA A 90 -13.04 20.10 -12.27
C ALA A 90 -13.93 20.91 -11.33
N GLU A 91 -15.17 20.45 -11.12
CA GLU A 91 -16.18 21.13 -10.31
C GLU A 91 -16.79 20.14 -9.32
N SER A 92 -16.70 20.44 -8.01
CA SER A 92 -17.19 19.58 -6.94
C SER A 92 -18.52 20.07 -6.35
N GLY A 93 -19.31 19.15 -5.81
CA GLY A 93 -20.57 19.50 -5.16
C GLY A 93 -21.26 18.33 -4.47
N THR A 94 -22.42 18.61 -3.90
CA THR A 94 -23.25 17.65 -3.16
C THR A 94 -24.62 17.53 -3.81
N VAL A 95 -25.17 16.32 -3.91
CA VAL A 95 -26.55 16.09 -4.37
C VAL A 95 -27.31 15.18 -3.41
N GLN A 96 -28.48 15.66 -2.96
CA GLN A 96 -29.35 14.93 -2.04
C GLN A 96 -30.17 13.85 -2.76
N SER A 97 -30.55 12.79 -2.04
CA SER A 97 -31.48 11.78 -2.56
C SER A 97 -32.76 12.38 -3.14
N GLY A 98 -33.14 11.92 -4.33
CA GLY A 98 -34.32 12.41 -5.05
C GLY A 98 -34.18 13.84 -5.60
N LYS A 99 -32.97 14.41 -5.59
CA LYS A 99 -32.61 15.64 -6.30
C LYS A 99 -31.72 15.32 -7.50
N GLU A 100 -31.54 16.33 -8.34
CA GLU A 100 -30.64 16.33 -9.47
C GLU A 100 -29.87 17.66 -9.49
N VAL A 101 -28.60 17.61 -9.88
CA VAL A 101 -27.79 18.80 -10.19
C VAL A 101 -27.48 18.79 -11.69
N TRP A 102 -27.47 19.97 -12.29
CA TRP A 102 -27.18 20.15 -13.71
C TRP A 102 -25.99 21.07 -13.90
N TYR A 103 -25.12 20.69 -14.83
CA TYR A 103 -24.00 21.48 -15.31
C TYR A 103 -24.12 21.69 -16.82
N THR A 104 -23.54 22.77 -17.35
CA THR A 104 -23.47 23.05 -18.79
C THR A 104 -22.14 23.67 -19.18
N TRP A 105 -21.68 23.39 -20.39
CA TRP A 105 -20.55 24.07 -21.02
C TRP A 105 -20.85 24.26 -22.50
N THR A 106 -20.08 25.13 -23.15
CA THR A 106 -20.10 25.29 -24.61
C THR A 106 -18.77 24.83 -25.18
N THR A 107 -18.81 23.89 -26.11
CA THR A 107 -17.62 23.34 -26.76
C THR A 107 -16.85 24.41 -27.53
N GLN A 108 -15.54 24.51 -27.33
CA GLN A 108 -14.71 25.45 -28.10
C GLN A 108 -14.45 24.97 -29.54
N SER A 109 -14.35 23.65 -29.73
CA SER A 109 -14.13 23.02 -31.03
C SER A 109 -14.86 21.68 -31.14
N GLY A 110 -15.17 21.25 -32.37
CA GLY A 110 -15.80 19.94 -32.60
C GLY A 110 -14.77 18.83 -32.45
N GLY A 111 -15.11 17.75 -31.76
CA GLY A 111 -14.14 16.71 -31.43
C GLY A 111 -14.67 15.57 -30.60
N THR A 112 -13.75 14.73 -30.15
CA THR A 112 -13.97 13.66 -29.18
C THR A 112 -13.82 14.25 -27.79
N TYR A 113 -14.89 14.24 -27.00
CA TYR A 113 -14.89 14.70 -25.62
C TYR A 113 -14.99 13.53 -24.65
N GLN A 114 -14.51 13.81 -23.44
CA GLN A 114 -14.62 12.98 -22.26
C GLN A 114 -15.31 13.80 -21.16
N ILE A 115 -16.20 13.16 -20.41
CA ILE A 115 -16.79 13.72 -19.20
C ILE A 115 -16.52 12.72 -18.09
N SER A 116 -15.72 13.08 -17.10
CA SER A 116 -15.35 12.24 -15.96
C SER A 116 -16.17 12.65 -14.74
N ILE A 117 -16.70 11.68 -13.99
CA ILE A 117 -17.48 11.91 -12.78
C ILE A 117 -16.96 10.98 -11.69
N THR A 118 -16.62 11.53 -10.53
CA THR A 118 -16.15 10.78 -9.36
C THR A 118 -17.16 10.93 -8.23
N ASN A 119 -17.65 9.83 -7.65
CA ASN A 119 -18.45 9.86 -6.42
C ASN A 119 -17.49 9.88 -5.23
N GLN A 120 -17.45 10.99 -4.51
CA GLN A 120 -16.52 11.20 -3.40
C GLN A 120 -17.02 10.59 -2.08
N THR A 121 -18.27 10.11 -2.06
CA THR A 121 -18.89 9.51 -0.88
C THR A 121 -18.41 8.07 -0.72
N ALA A 122 -17.44 7.85 0.16
CA ALA A 122 -16.90 6.51 0.42
C ALA A 122 -18.01 5.55 0.86
N ASN A 123 -18.19 4.46 0.11
CA ASN A 123 -19.27 3.48 0.23
C ASN A 123 -20.70 4.04 0.06
N GLY A 124 -20.84 5.23 -0.53
CA GLY A 124 -22.13 5.77 -0.92
C GLY A 124 -22.77 4.95 -2.04
N GLY A 125 -24.10 4.99 -2.13
CA GLY A 125 -24.80 4.36 -3.23
C GLY A 125 -24.54 5.01 -4.60
N GLU A 126 -25.03 4.35 -5.64
CA GLU A 126 -24.77 4.70 -7.05
C GLU A 126 -25.27 6.12 -7.42
N LEU A 127 -24.39 6.93 -8.01
CA LEU A 127 -24.71 8.20 -8.68
C LEU A 127 -24.86 7.95 -10.19
N GLN A 128 -25.92 8.47 -10.82
CA GLN A 128 -26.03 8.45 -12.28
C GLN A 128 -25.61 9.79 -12.87
N ALA A 129 -24.79 9.74 -13.93
CA ALA A 129 -24.37 10.87 -14.72
C ALA A 129 -24.87 10.73 -16.17
N SER A 130 -25.74 11.64 -16.63
CA SER A 130 -26.33 11.62 -17.97
C SER A 130 -25.92 12.87 -18.77
N LEU A 131 -25.40 12.68 -19.98
CA LEU A 131 -25.04 13.71 -20.95
C LEU A 131 -26.22 14.03 -21.87
N PHE A 132 -26.51 15.32 -22.06
CA PHE A 132 -27.58 15.82 -22.94
C PHE A 132 -27.06 16.86 -23.94
N ASP A 133 -27.71 16.94 -25.09
CA ASP A 133 -27.53 18.02 -26.07
C ASP A 133 -28.24 19.33 -25.67
N GLY A 134 -28.10 20.36 -26.51
CA GLY A 134 -28.80 21.64 -26.37
C GLY A 134 -30.33 21.53 -26.33
N GLU A 135 -30.92 20.57 -27.07
CA GLU A 135 -32.37 20.38 -27.17
C GLU A 135 -32.95 19.60 -25.97
N GLY A 136 -32.12 18.86 -25.22
CA GLY A 136 -32.52 18.03 -24.09
C GLY A 136 -32.64 16.54 -24.42
N THR A 137 -32.07 16.08 -25.54
CA THR A 137 -31.93 14.66 -25.84
C THR A 137 -30.79 14.07 -25.00
N GLU A 138 -31.05 12.98 -24.29
CA GLU A 138 -30.00 12.22 -23.61
C GLU A 138 -29.14 11.49 -24.66
N LEU A 139 -27.85 11.81 -24.69
CA LEU A 139 -26.90 11.26 -25.66
C LEU A 139 -26.25 9.97 -25.16
N LYS A 140 -25.87 9.95 -23.88
CA LYS A 140 -25.17 8.84 -23.21
C LYS A 140 -25.25 9.04 -21.69
N TYR A 141 -25.13 7.98 -20.92
CA TYR A 141 -24.99 8.05 -19.46
C TYR A 141 -23.93 7.07 -18.98
N THR A 142 -23.48 7.26 -17.75
CA THR A 142 -22.77 6.28 -16.94
C THR A 142 -23.36 6.25 -15.53
N ASN A 143 -23.11 5.16 -14.82
CA ASN A 143 -23.34 5.07 -13.39
C ASN A 143 -21.98 5.09 -12.69
N VAL A 144 -21.91 5.66 -11.50
CA VAL A 144 -20.71 5.88 -10.69
C VAL A 144 -20.97 5.27 -9.32
N ALA A 145 -20.23 4.24 -8.94
CA ALA A 145 -20.34 3.62 -7.63
C ALA A 145 -19.68 4.51 -6.55
N GLY A 146 -19.95 4.26 -5.28
CA GLY A 146 -19.25 4.92 -4.15
C GLY A 146 -17.92 4.25 -3.79
N ASP A 147 -17.25 3.62 -4.76
CA ASP A 147 -15.91 3.04 -4.63
C ASP A 147 -14.79 4.09 -4.76
N GLY A 148 -15.15 5.34 -5.06
CA GLY A 148 -14.23 6.44 -5.27
C GLY A 148 -13.56 6.43 -6.65
N GLN A 149 -13.93 5.50 -7.54
CA GLN A 149 -13.41 5.42 -8.90
C GLN A 149 -14.06 6.49 -9.79
N SER A 150 -13.25 7.17 -10.61
CA SER A 150 -13.77 8.03 -11.67
C SER A 150 -14.48 7.19 -12.74
N SER A 151 -15.62 7.68 -13.24
CA SER A 151 -16.40 7.03 -14.28
C SER A 151 -16.63 8.00 -15.44
N SER A 152 -16.15 7.64 -16.63
CA SER A 152 -16.18 8.54 -17.79
C SER A 152 -17.25 8.20 -18.84
N ILE A 153 -17.97 9.23 -19.29
CA ILE A 153 -18.71 9.23 -20.56
C ILE A 153 -17.69 9.44 -21.70
N ALA A 154 -16.84 8.43 -21.93
CA ALA A 154 -15.74 8.51 -22.90
C ALA A 154 -16.21 8.54 -24.36
N GLY A 155 -15.41 9.17 -25.23
CA GLY A 155 -15.55 9.06 -26.69
C GLY A 155 -16.72 9.83 -27.32
N ALA A 156 -17.32 10.79 -26.60
CA ALA A 156 -18.47 11.54 -27.08
C ALA A 156 -18.08 12.44 -28.27
N GLN A 157 -18.65 12.19 -29.46
CA GLN A 157 -18.43 13.06 -30.63
C GLN A 157 -19.34 14.28 -30.52
N LEU A 158 -18.78 15.43 -30.15
CA LEU A 158 -19.52 16.67 -29.94
C LEU A 158 -19.19 17.70 -31.04
N GLU A 159 -20.20 18.47 -31.42
CA GLU A 159 -20.04 19.59 -32.36
C GLU A 159 -19.38 20.78 -31.66
N GLY A 160 -18.69 21.64 -32.41
CA GLY A 160 -18.00 22.82 -31.87
C GLY A 160 -18.89 24.06 -31.84
N ASN A 161 -18.74 24.89 -30.81
CA ASN A 161 -19.60 26.04 -30.48
C ASN A 161 -21.04 25.63 -30.12
N THR A 162 -21.22 24.45 -29.51
CA THR A 162 -22.51 23.88 -29.12
C THR A 162 -22.55 23.67 -27.61
N SER A 163 -23.66 24.03 -26.97
CA SER A 163 -23.85 23.80 -25.53
C SER A 163 -24.35 22.39 -25.23
N TYR A 164 -23.69 21.72 -24.28
CA TYR A 164 -24.06 20.42 -23.75
C TYR A 164 -24.28 20.51 -22.24
N TYR A 165 -24.92 19.48 -21.68
CA TYR A 165 -25.37 19.47 -20.29
C TYR A 165 -25.09 18.12 -19.65
N VAL A 166 -24.69 18.11 -18.38
CA VAL A 166 -24.55 16.90 -17.57
C VAL A 166 -25.51 16.99 -16.40
N ARG A 167 -26.35 15.96 -16.22
CA ARG A 167 -27.19 15.78 -15.04
C ARG A 167 -26.55 14.74 -14.13
N LEU A 168 -26.46 15.05 -12.84
CA LEU A 168 -26.05 14.14 -11.78
C LEU A 168 -27.25 13.87 -10.86
N ASN A 169 -27.60 12.60 -10.64
CA ASN A 169 -28.73 12.20 -9.79
C ASN A 169 -28.44 10.91 -8.98
N PRO A 170 -28.55 10.93 -7.64
CA PRO A 170 -28.43 9.73 -6.83
C PRO A 170 -29.48 8.68 -7.19
N ARG A 171 -29.07 7.41 -7.10
CA ARG A 171 -29.96 6.25 -7.20
C ARG A 171 -30.17 5.56 -5.86
N SER A 172 -29.48 6.01 -4.81
CA SER A 172 -29.71 5.61 -3.42
C SER A 172 -30.51 6.65 -2.62
N SER A 173 -30.81 6.29 -1.37
CA SER A 173 -31.43 7.17 -0.37
C SER A 173 -30.44 8.14 0.29
N GLU A 174 -29.17 8.11 -0.08
CA GLU A 174 -28.12 8.93 0.54
C GLU A 174 -27.95 10.30 -0.13
N THR A 175 -27.21 11.17 0.54
CA THR A 175 -26.67 12.38 -0.04
C THR A 175 -25.26 12.06 -0.52
N LEU A 176 -24.94 12.41 -1.77
CA LEU A 176 -23.68 12.05 -2.42
C LEU A 176 -22.89 13.31 -2.78
N ASP A 177 -21.66 13.38 -2.29
CA ASP A 177 -20.63 14.30 -2.75
C ASP A 177 -19.97 13.76 -4.03
N TYR A 178 -19.60 14.65 -4.95
CA TYR A 178 -19.07 14.29 -6.27
C TYR A 178 -18.13 15.36 -6.82
N THR A 179 -17.39 14.99 -7.88
CA THR A 179 -16.70 15.91 -8.79
C THR A 179 -17.03 15.58 -10.24
N VAL A 180 -17.10 16.59 -11.11
CA VAL A 180 -17.27 16.47 -12.56
C VAL A 180 -16.19 17.25 -13.32
N LEU A 181 -15.63 16.66 -14.37
CA LEU A 181 -14.63 17.26 -15.26
C LEU A 181 -15.02 17.00 -16.73
N VAL A 182 -14.74 17.96 -17.63
CA VAL A 182 -15.00 17.84 -19.07
C VAL A 182 -13.77 18.21 -19.88
N GLU A 183 -13.38 17.36 -20.83
CA GLU A 183 -12.14 17.50 -21.60
C GLU A 183 -12.33 17.21 -23.09
N ASN A 184 -11.53 17.88 -23.93
CA ASN A 184 -11.50 17.72 -25.38
C ASN A 184 -10.24 16.94 -25.82
N MET A 185 -10.44 15.68 -26.20
CA MET A 185 -9.37 14.75 -26.56
C MET A 185 -8.83 14.98 -27.98
N SER A 186 -9.49 15.82 -28.79
CA SER A 186 -9.10 16.09 -30.18
C SER A 186 -8.02 17.16 -30.33
N SER A 187 -7.65 17.86 -29.25
CA SER A 187 -6.58 18.86 -29.21
C SER A 187 -5.25 18.34 -28.62
N SER A 188 -4.96 17.05 -28.78
CA SER A 188 -3.68 16.40 -28.43
C SER A 188 -2.52 16.87 -29.34
N GLY A 189 -2.15 18.13 -29.18
CA GLY A 189 -1.13 18.85 -29.96
C GLY A 189 -0.59 20.11 -29.29
N THR A 190 -1.23 20.58 -28.23
CA THR A 190 -0.61 21.40 -27.18
C THR A 190 -1.44 21.23 -25.93
N VAL A 191 -0.90 20.56 -24.91
CA VAL A 191 -1.28 20.93 -23.54
C VAL A 191 -0.77 22.36 -23.41
N SER A 192 -1.69 23.32 -23.54
CA SER A 192 -1.42 24.65 -23.01
C SER A 192 -1.07 24.40 -21.55
N MET A 193 0.08 24.90 -21.09
CA MET A 193 0.33 24.94 -19.66
C MET A 193 -0.85 25.69 -19.07
N ALA A 194 -1.74 24.96 -18.38
CA ALA A 194 -2.46 25.57 -17.29
C ALA A 194 -1.34 26.15 -16.43
N THR A 195 -1.35 27.48 -16.31
CA THR A 195 -0.66 28.10 -15.19
C THR A 195 -1.07 27.35 -13.95
N GLU A 196 -0.10 26.98 -13.11
CA GLU A 196 -0.32 26.37 -11.80
C GLU A 196 -1.00 27.40 -10.88
N GLU A 197 -2.26 27.70 -11.18
CA GLU A 197 -3.22 28.30 -10.26
C GLU A 197 -4.05 27.13 -9.74
N GLU A 198 -3.57 26.58 -8.62
CA GLU A 198 -4.31 25.73 -7.66
C GLU A 198 -5.34 24.79 -8.31
N SER A 199 -4.86 23.69 -8.89
CA SER A 199 -5.69 22.48 -8.89
C SER A 199 -5.88 22.07 -7.43
N ASP A 200 -7.11 22.11 -6.93
CA ASP A 200 -7.52 21.67 -5.59
C ASP A 200 -7.39 20.14 -5.37
N GLN A 201 -6.34 19.51 -5.94
CA GLN A 201 -5.66 18.47 -5.19
C GLN A 201 -5.30 19.08 -3.83
N ARG A 202 -5.75 18.48 -2.73
CA ARG A 202 -5.12 18.79 -1.46
C ARG A 202 -3.64 18.50 -1.62
N GLU A 203 -2.80 19.54 -1.54
CA GLU A 203 -1.46 19.35 -1.01
C GLU A 203 -1.62 18.48 0.22
N ALA A 204 -1.03 17.28 0.20
CA ALA A 204 -1.18 16.33 1.30
C ALA A 204 -0.77 17.05 2.58
N VAL A 205 -1.74 17.34 3.45
CA VAL A 205 -1.62 18.37 4.49
C VAL A 205 -0.35 18.07 5.28
N GLN A 206 0.65 18.92 5.10
CA GLN A 206 2.00 18.59 5.51
C GLN A 206 1.97 18.44 7.05
N GLY A 207 2.19 17.22 7.54
CA GLY A 207 2.06 16.89 8.96
C GLY A 207 0.73 16.25 9.43
N GLU A 208 -0.14 15.78 8.54
CA GLU A 208 -1.12 14.71 8.86
C GLU A 208 -0.51 13.31 8.60
N GLU A 209 -1.14 12.25 9.11
CA GLU A 209 -0.72 10.87 8.82
C GLU A 209 -0.77 10.61 7.30
N LEU A 210 0.05 9.67 6.79
CA LEU A 210 -0.01 9.25 5.38
C LEU A 210 -1.24 8.35 5.14
N VAL A 211 -2.41 8.95 5.35
CA VAL A 211 -3.71 8.34 5.10
C VAL A 211 -3.88 8.20 3.59
N PRO A 212 -4.18 7.00 3.07
CA PRO A 212 -4.47 6.84 1.65
C PRO A 212 -5.73 7.62 1.26
N GLY A 213 -5.83 7.99 0.00
CA GLY A 213 -6.99 8.71 -0.51
C GLY A 213 -8.27 7.91 -0.36
N SER A 214 -9.39 8.60 -0.16
CA SER A 214 -10.73 7.99 -0.12
C SER A 214 -11.34 7.78 -1.50
N ASN A 215 -10.75 8.37 -2.55
CA ASN A 215 -11.18 8.32 -3.95
C ASN A 215 -10.02 8.74 -4.87
N GLN A 216 -10.21 8.60 -6.17
CA GLN A 216 -9.20 8.87 -7.20
C GLN A 216 -8.66 10.32 -7.17
N GLU A 217 -9.54 11.32 -7.01
CA GLU A 217 -9.16 12.75 -6.96
C GLU A 217 -8.29 13.10 -5.75
N ASN A 218 -8.59 12.48 -4.59
CA ASN A 218 -7.89 12.68 -3.33
C ASN A 218 -6.83 11.58 -3.07
N SER A 219 -6.35 10.92 -4.13
CA SER A 219 -5.36 9.84 -4.03
C SER A 219 -3.99 10.36 -3.54
N ILE A 220 -3.29 9.54 -2.75
CA ILE A 220 -1.97 9.93 -2.23
C ILE A 220 -0.88 9.52 -3.22
N LEU A 221 -0.11 10.50 -3.71
CA LEU A 221 0.94 10.26 -4.71
C LEU A 221 2.15 9.52 -4.09
N LEU A 222 2.31 8.25 -4.49
CA LEU A 222 3.45 7.38 -4.21
C LEU A 222 4.65 7.74 -5.11
N PRO A 223 5.77 8.16 -4.51
CA PRO A 223 6.99 8.43 -5.25
C PRO A 223 7.66 7.14 -5.74
N LEU A 224 8.15 7.11 -6.98
CA LEU A 224 8.84 5.93 -7.53
C LEU A 224 10.05 5.50 -6.69
N GLY A 225 10.12 4.24 -6.28
CA GLY A 225 11.16 3.67 -5.43
C GLY A 225 10.90 3.79 -3.92
N THR A 226 9.84 4.48 -3.49
CA THR A 226 9.50 4.62 -2.08
C THR A 226 8.41 3.64 -1.67
N GLU A 227 8.72 2.82 -0.67
CA GLU A 227 7.76 1.92 -0.06
C GLU A 227 6.91 2.66 0.98
N ALA A 228 5.60 2.47 0.89
CA ALA A 228 4.63 3.02 1.80
C ALA A 228 3.92 1.91 2.58
N PHE A 229 3.86 2.06 3.90
CA PHE A 229 3.18 1.14 4.82
C PHE A 229 1.88 1.75 5.33
N GLY A 230 0.80 0.98 5.37
CA GLY A 230 -0.53 1.43 5.82
C GLY A 230 -1.41 0.29 6.33
N THR A 231 -2.59 0.66 6.85
CA THR A 231 -3.60 -0.30 7.32
C THR A 231 -4.91 -0.06 6.61
N TYR A 232 -5.33 -1.00 5.77
CA TYR A 232 -6.64 -1.01 5.12
C TYR A 232 -7.74 -1.22 6.16
N GLN A 233 -8.83 -0.45 6.05
CA GLN A 233 -10.00 -0.59 6.92
C GLN A 233 -11.15 -1.30 6.17
N PRO A 234 -11.84 -2.28 6.78
CA PRO A 234 -12.97 -2.98 6.17
C PRO A 234 -14.05 -2.04 5.64
N GLY A 235 -14.53 -2.28 4.43
CA GLY A 235 -15.51 -1.39 3.78
C GLY A 235 -14.95 0.03 3.60
N SER A 236 -13.73 0.15 3.09
CA SER A 236 -13.16 1.41 2.63
C SER A 236 -12.39 1.17 1.33
N TYR A 237 -11.83 2.22 0.76
CA TYR A 237 -10.93 2.14 -0.38
C TYR A 237 -9.71 2.97 -0.09
N SER A 238 -8.52 2.43 -0.35
CA SER A 238 -7.25 3.13 -0.14
C SER A 238 -6.65 3.51 -1.49
N TRP A 239 -6.76 4.79 -1.85
CA TRP A 239 -6.36 5.33 -3.14
C TRP A 239 -4.96 5.95 -3.11
N PHE A 240 -4.12 5.46 -4.01
CA PHE A 240 -2.78 5.94 -4.28
C PHE A 240 -2.68 6.40 -5.73
N ALA A 241 -1.69 7.23 -6.03
CA ALA A 241 -1.29 7.57 -7.39
C ALA A 241 0.20 7.35 -7.60
N PHE A 242 0.68 7.26 -8.83
CA PHE A 242 2.10 7.32 -9.18
C PHE A 242 2.28 7.96 -10.54
N THR A 243 3.36 8.74 -10.72
CA THR A 243 3.68 9.39 -12.00
C THR A 243 4.86 8.68 -12.64
N THR A 244 4.71 8.31 -13.91
CA THR A 244 5.80 7.72 -14.71
C THR A 244 6.86 8.76 -15.08
N GLY A 245 8.11 8.32 -15.26
CA GLY A 245 9.20 9.16 -15.75
C GLY A 245 9.18 9.40 -17.26
N GLU A 246 10.19 10.14 -17.72
CA GLU A 246 10.33 10.63 -19.11
C GLU A 246 10.73 9.53 -20.13
N LYS A 247 11.19 8.37 -19.67
CA LYS A 247 11.78 7.31 -20.50
C LYS A 247 10.68 6.47 -21.18
N GLU A 248 10.48 6.69 -22.48
CA GLU A 248 9.51 5.92 -23.27
C GLU A 248 9.82 4.42 -23.23
N GLY A 249 8.80 3.60 -22.94
CA GLY A 249 8.92 2.15 -22.83
C GLY A 249 9.65 1.64 -21.59
N ALA A 250 9.89 2.51 -20.58
CA ALA A 250 10.34 2.07 -19.26
C ALA A 250 9.35 1.07 -18.63
N THR A 251 9.89 0.10 -17.90
CA THR A 251 9.09 -0.87 -17.16
C THR A 251 8.69 -0.27 -15.82
N TYR A 252 7.43 -0.36 -15.44
CA TYR A 252 6.98 -0.03 -14.08
C TYR A 252 6.43 -1.29 -13.42
N LYS A 253 6.84 -1.51 -12.18
CA LYS A 253 6.35 -2.58 -11.30
C LYS A 253 5.67 -1.97 -10.08
N VAL A 254 4.37 -2.23 -9.91
CA VAL A 254 3.60 -1.90 -8.69
C VAL A 254 3.52 -3.18 -7.88
N THR A 255 4.20 -3.23 -6.74
CA THR A 255 4.31 -4.40 -5.87
C THR A 255 3.62 -4.11 -4.54
N MET A 256 2.83 -5.07 -4.06
CA MET A 256 2.09 -4.97 -2.81
C MET A 256 2.34 -6.21 -1.96
N VAL A 257 2.42 -6.04 -0.65
CA VAL A 257 2.57 -7.14 0.32
C VAL A 257 1.48 -7.06 1.36
N ASN A 258 0.72 -8.14 1.55
CA ASN A 258 -0.17 -8.31 2.69
C ASN A 258 0.68 -8.69 3.92
N GLU A 259 0.65 -7.85 4.95
CA GLU A 259 1.40 -8.09 6.19
C GLU A 259 0.59 -8.80 7.28
N THR A 260 -0.75 -8.83 7.17
CA THR A 260 -1.63 -9.45 8.17
C THR A 260 -1.76 -10.95 7.96
N ILE A 261 -1.22 -11.72 8.92
CA ILE A 261 -1.28 -13.18 8.92
C ILE A 261 -2.73 -13.66 9.01
N GLY A 262 -3.14 -14.50 8.05
CA GLY A 262 -4.47 -15.10 8.05
C GLY A 262 -5.61 -14.11 7.78
N SER A 263 -5.32 -12.94 7.20
CA SER A 263 -6.36 -12.09 6.63
C SER A 263 -6.88 -12.62 5.29
N GLU A 264 -7.99 -12.05 4.84
CA GLU A 264 -8.40 -12.12 3.45
C GLU A 264 -7.36 -11.43 2.54
N LEU A 265 -7.46 -11.67 1.24
CA LEU A 265 -6.65 -11.00 0.22
C LEU A 265 -6.92 -9.48 0.21
N ILE A 266 -5.86 -8.68 0.12
CA ILE A 266 -5.95 -7.29 -0.33
C ILE A 266 -5.69 -7.25 -1.84
N GLU A 267 -6.67 -6.75 -2.57
CA GLU A 267 -6.61 -6.54 -4.02
C GLU A 267 -6.23 -5.10 -4.34
N GLY A 268 -5.50 -4.92 -5.44
CA GLY A 268 -5.21 -3.62 -6.02
C GLY A 268 -5.77 -3.53 -7.43
N VAL A 269 -6.23 -2.35 -7.85
CA VAL A 269 -6.68 -2.09 -9.23
C VAL A 269 -5.97 -0.88 -9.78
N ILE A 270 -5.38 -1.01 -10.97
CA ILE A 270 -4.65 0.06 -11.66
C ILE A 270 -5.60 0.77 -12.63
N TYR A 271 -5.72 2.08 -12.48
CA TYR A 271 -6.51 2.96 -13.34
C TYR A 271 -5.65 4.03 -14.01
N ASP A 272 -6.11 4.55 -15.15
CA ASP A 272 -5.61 5.80 -15.70
C ASP A 272 -6.32 7.03 -15.10
N GLU A 273 -5.90 8.21 -15.56
CA GLU A 273 -6.45 9.54 -15.24
C GLU A 273 -7.97 9.67 -15.45
N PHE A 274 -8.60 8.73 -16.15
CA PHE A 274 -10.02 8.73 -16.45
C PHE A 274 -10.82 7.69 -15.67
N GLY A 275 -10.15 6.85 -14.89
CA GLY A 275 -10.77 5.70 -14.23
C GLY A 275 -11.01 4.52 -15.16
N GLU A 276 -10.34 4.43 -16.32
CA GLU A 276 -10.33 3.20 -17.11
C GLU A 276 -9.42 2.17 -16.43
N CYS A 277 -9.99 1.01 -16.08
CA CYS A 277 -9.25 -0.10 -15.47
C CYS A 277 -8.23 -0.68 -16.46
N LEU A 278 -6.95 -0.56 -16.14
CA LEU A 278 -5.84 -1.05 -16.95
C LEU A 278 -5.43 -2.48 -16.54
N SER A 279 -5.49 -2.78 -15.24
CA SER A 279 -5.06 -4.07 -14.69
C SER A 279 -5.48 -4.28 -13.24
N PHE A 280 -5.32 -5.51 -12.78
CA PHE A 280 -5.53 -5.93 -11.40
C PHE A 280 -4.20 -6.39 -10.79
N VAL A 281 -4.03 -6.14 -9.50
CA VAL A 281 -2.90 -6.52 -8.64
C VAL A 281 -3.46 -7.45 -7.56
N GLY A 282 -3.61 -8.71 -7.92
CA GLY A 282 -4.29 -9.73 -7.13
C GLY A 282 -4.69 -10.85 -8.07
N ASP A 283 -4.19 -12.06 -7.85
CA ASP A 283 -4.67 -13.23 -8.57
C ASP A 283 -5.23 -14.23 -7.57
N TRP A 284 -6.52 -14.53 -7.73
CA TRP A 284 -7.36 -15.32 -6.84
C TRP A 284 -6.85 -16.76 -6.66
N ASP A 285 -6.04 -17.25 -7.60
CA ASP A 285 -5.58 -18.64 -7.62
C ASP A 285 -4.33 -18.90 -6.76
N GLU A 286 -3.37 -17.96 -6.61
CA GLU A 286 -2.12 -18.19 -5.83
C GLU A 286 -1.51 -16.94 -5.13
N ALA A 287 -1.88 -15.69 -5.49
CA ALA A 287 -1.09 -14.50 -5.15
C ALA A 287 -1.69 -13.67 -3.99
N GLY A 288 -1.03 -13.71 -2.82
CA GLY A 288 -1.34 -12.86 -1.65
C GLY A 288 -1.75 -13.63 -0.38
N TRP A 289 -1.98 -14.94 -0.47
CA TRP A 289 -2.08 -15.79 0.70
C TRP A 289 -0.71 -15.94 1.37
N GLY A 290 -0.62 -15.60 2.65
CA GLY A 290 0.59 -15.85 3.43
C GLY A 290 1.78 -14.93 3.15
N GLY A 291 1.53 -13.67 2.78
CA GLY A 291 2.58 -12.65 2.68
C GLY A 291 3.48 -12.73 1.43
N VAL A 292 3.05 -13.48 0.40
CA VAL A 292 3.68 -13.43 -0.94
C VAL A 292 3.37 -12.07 -1.57
N PRO A 293 4.35 -11.37 -2.18
CA PRO A 293 4.08 -10.13 -2.89
C PRO A 293 3.27 -10.37 -4.15
N THR A 294 2.47 -9.38 -4.52
CA THR A 294 1.71 -9.37 -5.77
C THR A 294 2.14 -8.17 -6.59
N THR A 295 2.52 -8.39 -7.85
CA THR A 295 3.10 -7.34 -8.72
C THR A 295 2.38 -7.18 -10.05
N PHE A 296 1.90 -5.97 -10.32
CA PHE A 296 1.57 -5.54 -11.69
C PHE A 296 2.84 -5.05 -12.40
N THR A 297 3.07 -5.51 -13.63
CA THR A 297 4.21 -5.09 -14.47
C THR A 297 3.71 -4.54 -15.81
N SER A 298 4.14 -3.34 -16.20
CA SER A 298 3.83 -2.77 -17.51
C SER A 298 4.95 -1.91 -18.08
N ASN A 299 5.26 -2.12 -19.37
CA ASN A 299 6.13 -1.26 -20.17
C ASN A 299 5.34 -0.44 -21.22
N LYS A 300 4.03 -0.28 -21.01
CA LYS A 300 3.09 0.40 -21.92
C LYS A 300 2.48 1.66 -21.34
N LEU A 301 2.84 2.02 -20.12
CA LEU A 301 2.40 3.27 -19.52
C LEU A 301 2.99 4.44 -20.31
N LYS A 302 2.18 5.49 -20.51
CA LYS A 302 2.64 6.76 -21.10
C LYS A 302 3.70 7.37 -20.17
N THR A 303 4.64 8.14 -20.72
CA THR A 303 5.64 8.90 -19.95
C THR A 303 5.02 10.14 -19.29
N ASN A 304 5.57 10.60 -18.17
CA ASN A 304 5.11 11.79 -17.44
C ASN A 304 3.58 11.82 -17.22
N THR A 305 3.00 10.65 -16.94
CA THR A 305 1.55 10.45 -16.80
C THR A 305 1.26 9.86 -15.43
N THR A 306 0.25 10.39 -14.75
CA THR A 306 -0.19 9.89 -13.44
C THR A 306 -1.21 8.77 -13.62
N TYR A 307 -0.96 7.68 -12.91
CA TYR A 307 -1.82 6.49 -12.83
C TYR A 307 -2.24 6.28 -11.38
N TYR A 308 -3.35 5.59 -11.17
CA TYR A 308 -4.01 5.46 -9.88
C TYR A 308 -4.09 4.00 -9.47
N ILE A 309 -3.99 3.74 -8.16
CA ILE A 309 -4.04 2.41 -7.56
C ILE A 309 -5.10 2.47 -6.47
N CYS A 310 -6.17 1.70 -6.60
CA CYS A 310 -7.17 1.52 -5.55
C CYS A 310 -6.92 0.20 -4.83
N LEU A 311 -6.83 0.19 -3.51
CA LEU A 311 -6.80 -1.04 -2.70
C LEU A 311 -8.15 -1.31 -2.04
N SER A 312 -8.57 -2.57 -2.07
CA SER A 312 -9.80 -3.08 -1.45
C SER A 312 -9.61 -4.51 -0.94
N ALA A 313 -10.41 -4.93 0.03
CA ALA A 313 -10.50 -6.31 0.48
C ALA A 313 -11.93 -6.67 0.90
N GLU A 314 -12.34 -7.92 0.69
CA GLU A 314 -13.67 -8.43 1.08
C GLU A 314 -13.80 -8.68 2.61
N GLY A 315 -12.68 -8.71 3.34
CA GLY A 315 -12.64 -9.09 4.75
C GLY A 315 -13.18 -8.04 5.75
N GLU A 316 -13.75 -8.53 6.85
CA GLU A 316 -14.27 -7.70 7.97
C GLU A 316 -13.19 -7.25 8.98
N GLN A 317 -11.90 -7.52 8.72
CA GLN A 317 -10.78 -7.17 9.62
C GLN A 317 -9.78 -6.21 8.95
N PRO A 318 -9.14 -5.30 9.70
CA PRO A 318 -8.08 -4.45 9.15
C PRO A 318 -6.90 -5.27 8.62
N ILE A 319 -6.29 -4.79 7.53
CA ILE A 319 -5.17 -5.45 6.86
C ILE A 319 -4.00 -4.47 6.77
N ASP A 320 -2.91 -4.76 7.47
CA ASP A 320 -1.64 -4.05 7.32
C ASP A 320 -1.02 -4.47 5.97
N TYR A 321 -0.48 -3.51 5.23
CA TYR A 321 0.12 -3.73 3.91
C TYR A 321 1.33 -2.82 3.68
N SER A 322 2.20 -3.24 2.76
CA SER A 322 3.12 -2.33 2.06
C SER A 322 2.78 -2.24 0.57
N ILE A 323 3.13 -1.10 -0.03
CA ILE A 323 3.05 -0.86 -1.46
C ILE A 323 4.25 -0.04 -1.95
N ILE A 324 4.82 -0.43 -3.09
CA ILE A 324 5.91 0.28 -3.74
C ILE A 324 5.72 0.27 -5.26
N VAL A 325 6.12 1.37 -5.92
CA VAL A 325 6.18 1.45 -7.39
C VAL A 325 7.63 1.63 -7.82
N LYS A 326 8.21 0.70 -8.57
CA LYS A 326 9.61 0.74 -9.04
C LYS A 326 9.68 0.89 -10.57
N ASP A 327 10.64 1.67 -11.05
CA ASP A 327 11.25 1.48 -12.37
C ASP A 327 12.53 0.64 -12.13
N PRO A 328 12.53 -0.68 -12.40
CA PRO A 328 13.70 -1.52 -12.15
C PRO A 328 14.85 -1.25 -13.12
N ASP A 329 14.59 -0.55 -14.23
CA ASP A 329 15.59 -0.12 -15.21
C ASP A 329 16.11 1.31 -14.92
N SER A 330 15.90 1.81 -13.69
CA SER A 330 16.39 3.12 -13.24
C SER A 330 17.81 3.03 -12.68
N GLU A 331 18.68 3.91 -13.20
CA GLU A 331 20.11 3.97 -12.86
C GLU A 331 20.37 5.14 -11.91
N SER A 332 21.01 4.87 -10.77
CA SER A 332 21.36 5.86 -9.76
C SER A 332 22.83 5.70 -9.36
N THR A 333 23.49 6.82 -9.08
CA THR A 333 24.87 6.86 -8.56
C THR A 333 24.93 7.19 -7.06
N ALA A 334 23.78 7.41 -6.43
CA ALA A 334 23.66 7.66 -5.01
C ALA A 334 23.64 6.33 -4.22
N TYR A 335 23.89 6.38 -2.92
CA TYR A 335 23.89 5.17 -2.09
C TYR A 335 22.48 4.64 -1.88
N LYS A 336 22.31 3.33 -2.09
CA LYS A 336 21.06 2.62 -1.76
C LYS A 336 20.95 2.41 -0.26
N THR A 337 19.71 2.48 0.21
CA THR A 337 19.30 2.13 1.57
C THR A 337 18.50 0.83 1.54
N ALA A 338 18.50 0.09 2.65
CA ALA A 338 17.55 -1.00 2.87
C ALA A 338 16.26 -0.42 3.48
N GLY A 339 15.11 -0.73 2.88
CA GLY A 339 13.78 -0.26 3.35
C GLY A 339 13.22 -1.04 4.54
N ASN A 340 13.76 -2.24 4.80
CA ASN A 340 13.37 -3.09 5.93
C ASN A 340 14.56 -3.39 6.85
N PHE A 341 14.25 -3.61 8.13
CA PHE A 341 15.24 -3.82 9.19
C PHE A 341 16.07 -5.10 8.99
N THR A 342 15.47 -6.18 8.48
CA THR A 342 16.15 -7.49 8.40
C THR A 342 17.23 -7.49 7.32
N GLU A 343 16.96 -6.91 6.15
CA GLU A 343 17.96 -6.70 5.11
C GLU A 343 19.10 -5.78 5.60
N ALA A 344 18.75 -4.70 6.31
CA ALA A 344 19.76 -3.81 6.87
C ALA A 344 20.64 -4.50 7.93
N ARG A 345 20.05 -5.37 8.76
CA ARG A 345 20.74 -6.04 9.87
C ARG A 345 21.71 -7.13 9.40
N GLY A 346 21.37 -7.83 8.31
CA GLY A 346 22.05 -9.05 7.88
C GLY A 346 21.60 -10.30 8.66
N PRO A 347 22.16 -11.48 8.35
CA PRO A 347 21.75 -12.74 8.95
C PRO A 347 22.21 -12.87 10.41
N VAL A 348 21.25 -13.06 11.32
CA VAL A 348 21.50 -13.30 12.75
C VAL A 348 20.75 -14.55 13.20
N ALA A 349 21.50 -15.61 13.53
CA ALA A 349 20.95 -16.80 14.19
C ALA A 349 21.32 -16.80 15.69
N ALA A 350 20.48 -17.42 16.52
CA ALA A 350 20.78 -17.60 17.94
C ALA A 350 21.97 -18.56 18.15
N GLU A 351 22.60 -18.51 19.33
CA GLU A 351 23.78 -19.35 19.65
C GLU A 351 23.53 -20.87 19.54
N ASP A 352 22.28 -21.30 19.70
CA ASP A 352 21.83 -22.69 19.56
C ASP A 352 21.53 -23.10 18.10
N GLY A 353 21.62 -22.16 17.16
CA GLY A 353 21.27 -22.34 15.75
C GLY A 353 19.78 -22.19 15.45
N THR A 354 18.97 -21.70 16.39
CA THR A 354 17.56 -21.37 16.14
C THR A 354 17.45 -20.05 15.36
N LEU A 355 16.53 -20.01 14.38
CA LEU A 355 16.18 -18.79 13.65
C LEU A 355 14.65 -18.63 13.69
N VAL A 356 14.18 -17.46 14.12
CA VAL A 356 12.76 -17.11 14.09
C VAL A 356 12.43 -16.62 12.67
N PRO A 357 11.46 -17.22 11.97
CA PRO A 357 11.06 -16.78 10.64
C PRO A 357 10.31 -15.46 10.69
N GLY A 358 10.31 -14.76 9.55
CA GLY A 358 9.34 -13.73 9.24
C GLY A 358 7.97 -14.34 8.92
N THR A 359 6.99 -13.47 8.70
CA THR A 359 5.58 -13.80 8.45
C THR A 359 5.09 -13.30 7.09
N ASN A 360 5.87 -12.43 6.45
CA ASN A 360 5.67 -11.92 5.09
C ASN A 360 7.05 -11.63 4.47
N GLN A 361 7.10 -11.17 3.21
CA GLN A 361 8.37 -10.83 2.55
C GLN A 361 9.15 -9.71 3.27
N ASN A 362 8.46 -8.65 3.72
CA ASN A 362 9.06 -7.42 4.27
C ASN A 362 9.82 -7.67 5.60
N ASN A 363 9.42 -8.70 6.35
CA ASN A 363 10.08 -9.09 7.60
C ASN A 363 10.82 -10.44 7.52
N ALA A 364 11.02 -10.98 6.32
CA ALA A 364 11.61 -12.30 6.06
C ALA A 364 13.03 -12.47 6.66
N ALA A 365 13.19 -13.48 7.51
CA ALA A 365 14.41 -13.71 8.30
C ALA A 365 15.63 -14.11 7.45
N MET A 366 16.72 -13.36 7.52
CA MET A 366 17.86 -13.58 6.63
C MET A 366 18.68 -14.83 7.01
N LEU A 367 18.86 -15.74 6.06
CA LEU A 367 19.54 -17.03 6.24
C LEU A 367 21.06 -16.85 6.20
N PRO A 368 21.79 -17.28 7.25
CA PRO A 368 23.25 -17.30 7.21
C PRO A 368 23.77 -18.33 6.20
N MET A 369 24.55 -17.87 5.23
CA MET A 369 25.23 -18.71 4.24
C MET A 369 26.16 -19.72 4.92
N GLY A 370 26.17 -20.96 4.45
CA GLY A 370 27.01 -22.05 4.98
C GLY A 370 26.43 -22.73 6.23
N ALA A 371 25.64 -22.00 7.02
CA ALA A 371 25.05 -22.45 8.26
C ALA A 371 23.82 -23.35 8.07
N LYS A 372 23.45 -24.04 9.15
CA LYS A 372 22.22 -24.83 9.25
C LYS A 372 21.42 -24.33 10.44
N VAL A 373 20.28 -23.71 10.17
CA VAL A 373 19.36 -23.19 11.18
C VAL A 373 18.25 -24.21 11.49
N SER A 374 17.59 -24.03 12.63
CA SER A 374 16.42 -24.79 13.06
C SER A 374 15.28 -23.87 13.45
N GLY A 375 14.04 -24.37 13.36
CA GLY A 375 12.82 -23.65 13.71
C GLY A 375 11.63 -24.61 13.75
N SER A 376 10.46 -24.07 14.09
CA SER A 376 9.20 -24.81 14.19
C SER A 376 8.14 -24.13 13.35
N HIS A 377 7.62 -24.85 12.35
CA HIS A 377 6.59 -24.39 11.44
C HIS A 377 5.21 -24.66 12.04
N ASN A 378 4.33 -23.66 12.08
CA ASN A 378 2.99 -23.80 12.62
C ASN A 378 1.94 -24.06 11.51
N PRO A 379 0.95 -24.94 11.74
CA PRO A 379 -0.16 -25.18 10.81
C PRO A 379 -0.86 -23.91 10.36
N GLY A 380 -1.13 -23.79 9.05
CA GLY A 380 -1.82 -22.64 8.47
C GLY A 380 -1.05 -21.31 8.49
N MET A 381 0.21 -21.32 8.95
CA MET A 381 1.11 -20.17 8.89
C MET A 381 2.10 -20.31 7.73
N TYR A 382 2.85 -19.26 7.46
CA TYR A 382 3.90 -19.22 6.45
C TYR A 382 5.18 -18.66 7.08
N ASP A 383 6.27 -19.42 6.99
CA ASP A 383 7.56 -19.01 7.56
C ASP A 383 8.41 -18.36 6.47
N TRP A 384 8.74 -17.09 6.63
CA TRP A 384 9.51 -16.33 5.64
C TRP A 384 10.97 -16.17 6.01
N PHE A 385 11.81 -16.42 5.02
CA PHE A 385 13.25 -16.22 5.06
C PHE A 385 13.73 -15.44 3.84
N SER A 386 14.91 -14.84 3.93
CA SER A 386 15.57 -14.15 2.83
C SER A 386 17.02 -14.59 2.70
N PHE A 387 17.64 -14.39 1.54
CA PHE A 387 19.08 -14.51 1.36
C PHE A 387 19.55 -13.69 0.16
N THR A 388 20.74 -13.10 0.26
CA THR A 388 21.37 -12.37 -0.83
C THR A 388 22.44 -13.24 -1.49
N THR A 389 22.46 -13.25 -2.83
CA THR A 389 23.50 -13.91 -3.61
C THR A 389 24.81 -13.13 -3.59
N GLY A 390 25.94 -13.82 -3.74
CA GLY A 390 27.24 -13.19 -3.94
C GLY A 390 27.40 -12.56 -5.33
N GLU A 391 28.52 -11.84 -5.52
CA GLU A 391 28.86 -11.07 -6.72
C GLU A 391 29.11 -11.94 -7.98
N VAL A 392 29.31 -13.26 -7.83
CA VAL A 392 29.71 -14.15 -8.93
C VAL A 392 28.50 -14.74 -9.64
N GLU A 393 28.25 -14.26 -10.87
CA GLU A 393 27.23 -14.77 -11.80
C GLU A 393 27.40 -16.29 -12.05
N GLY A 394 26.28 -17.03 -12.10
CA GLY A 394 26.28 -18.48 -12.33
C GLY A 394 26.69 -19.33 -11.12
N THR A 395 26.86 -18.71 -9.94
CA THR A 395 27.06 -19.45 -8.68
C THR A 395 25.85 -20.33 -8.39
N THR A 396 26.11 -21.59 -8.05
CA THR A 396 25.05 -22.56 -7.72
C THR A 396 24.71 -22.44 -6.24
N TYR A 397 23.45 -22.16 -5.93
CA TYR A 397 22.93 -22.15 -4.56
C TYR A 397 22.20 -23.45 -4.27
N TYR A 398 22.37 -23.97 -3.06
CA TYR A 398 21.77 -25.21 -2.54
C TYR A 398 20.95 -24.86 -1.30
N LEU A 399 19.66 -25.16 -1.34
CA LEU A 399 18.75 -24.95 -0.22
C LEU A 399 18.19 -26.29 0.23
N SER A 400 18.58 -26.71 1.44
CA SER A 400 18.25 -28.00 2.03
C SER A 400 17.25 -27.86 3.19
N LEU A 401 16.02 -28.31 2.97
CA LEU A 401 14.95 -28.35 3.97
C LEU A 401 14.83 -29.77 4.55
N THR A 402 14.85 -29.90 5.88
CA THR A 402 14.65 -31.20 6.56
C THR A 402 13.53 -31.08 7.57
N ASN A 403 12.49 -31.89 7.40
CA ASN A 403 11.45 -32.12 8.40
C ASN A 403 11.96 -33.11 9.45
N LYS A 404 11.85 -32.76 10.74
CA LYS A 404 12.26 -33.55 11.90
C LYS A 404 11.09 -34.13 12.69
N THR A 405 9.85 -33.72 12.42
CA THR A 405 8.66 -34.24 13.11
C THR A 405 8.25 -35.59 12.49
N VAL A 406 8.24 -36.64 13.30
CA VAL A 406 7.80 -37.97 12.90
C VAL A 406 6.28 -37.98 12.67
N ASP A 407 5.81 -38.76 11.69
CA ASP A 407 4.40 -38.94 11.31
C ASP A 407 3.65 -37.63 10.95
N SER A 408 4.35 -36.56 10.55
CA SER A 408 3.75 -35.32 10.03
C SER A 408 3.43 -35.40 8.53
N ALA A 409 2.64 -34.41 8.08
CA ALA A 409 2.56 -33.98 6.68
C ALA A 409 3.94 -33.57 6.11
N GLY A 410 4.02 -33.39 4.79
CA GLY A 410 5.18 -32.81 4.14
C GLY A 410 5.34 -31.33 4.51
N LEU A 411 6.59 -30.87 4.60
CA LEU A 411 6.93 -29.45 4.68
C LEU A 411 7.51 -29.01 3.34
N GLU A 412 6.99 -27.91 2.81
CA GLU A 412 7.29 -27.37 1.49
C GLU A 412 8.09 -26.08 1.60
N GLY A 413 8.75 -25.68 0.51
CA GLY A 413 9.44 -24.41 0.44
C GLY A 413 9.42 -23.83 -0.96
N SER A 414 8.99 -22.60 -1.14
CA SER A 414 9.00 -21.89 -2.44
C SER A 414 10.04 -20.77 -2.41
N VAL A 415 10.76 -20.55 -3.52
CA VAL A 415 11.70 -19.42 -3.65
C VAL A 415 11.15 -18.38 -4.62
N TYR A 416 11.12 -17.13 -4.18
CA TYR A 416 10.59 -15.96 -4.89
C TYR A 416 11.67 -14.89 -5.07
N ASP A 417 11.53 -14.04 -6.08
CA ASP A 417 12.26 -12.77 -6.16
C ASP A 417 11.58 -11.66 -5.34
N GLU A 418 12.08 -10.42 -5.45
CA GLU A 418 11.49 -9.26 -4.76
C GLU A 418 10.05 -8.94 -5.21
N TYR A 419 9.61 -9.42 -6.38
CA TYR A 419 8.31 -9.10 -6.99
C TYR A 419 7.24 -10.16 -6.75
N GLY A 420 7.59 -11.26 -6.07
CA GLY A 420 6.70 -12.42 -5.88
C GLY A 420 6.69 -13.39 -7.06
N ASP A 421 7.57 -13.23 -8.06
CA ASP A 421 7.71 -14.20 -9.14
C ASP A 421 8.38 -15.48 -8.59
N ARG A 422 7.66 -16.62 -8.57
CA ARG A 422 8.17 -17.90 -8.06
C ARG A 422 9.26 -18.46 -8.97
N ILE A 423 10.51 -18.34 -8.53
CA ILE A 423 11.71 -18.82 -9.22
C ILE A 423 11.76 -20.35 -9.24
N THR A 424 11.41 -21.00 -8.12
CA THR A 424 11.56 -22.45 -7.96
C THR A 424 10.87 -23.01 -6.70
N PHE A 425 11.09 -24.30 -6.43
CA PHE A 425 10.53 -25.02 -5.30
C PHE A 425 11.53 -26.01 -4.66
N VAL A 426 11.53 -26.06 -3.33
CA VAL A 426 12.29 -26.96 -2.46
C VAL A 426 11.45 -28.19 -2.15
N GLY A 427 11.73 -29.28 -2.87
CA GLY A 427 10.91 -30.50 -2.83
C GLY A 427 10.09 -30.72 -4.08
N ASP A 428 10.62 -30.31 -5.24
CA ASP A 428 9.95 -30.50 -6.53
C ASP A 428 9.55 -31.98 -6.66
N TRP A 429 8.24 -32.24 -6.79
CA TRP A 429 7.57 -33.55 -6.77
C TRP A 429 7.52 -34.33 -5.44
N GLU A 430 8.33 -34.00 -4.43
CA GLU A 430 8.33 -34.63 -3.09
C GLU A 430 8.68 -33.58 -1.99
N PRO A 431 7.72 -33.17 -1.13
CA PRO A 431 8.02 -32.31 0.02
C PRO A 431 8.99 -32.95 1.01
N ALA A 432 9.49 -32.17 1.98
CA ALA A 432 10.24 -32.70 3.10
C ALA A 432 9.31 -33.52 4.02
N TYR A 433 9.15 -34.81 3.71
CA TYR A 433 8.40 -35.76 4.51
C TYR A 433 9.07 -36.07 5.85
N SER A 434 8.25 -36.49 6.82
CA SER A 434 8.60 -36.93 8.20
C SER A 434 9.61 -38.09 8.33
N SER A 435 10.21 -38.52 7.22
CA SER A 435 11.30 -39.49 7.13
C SER A 435 12.66 -38.98 7.64
N GLY A 436 12.81 -37.67 7.88
CA GLY A 436 14.10 -37.05 8.24
C GLY A 436 15.11 -36.94 7.08
N LYS A 437 14.76 -37.39 5.88
CA LYS A 437 15.55 -37.16 4.66
C LYS A 437 15.48 -35.67 4.29
N PRO A 438 16.60 -34.97 4.07
CA PRO A 438 16.55 -33.61 3.55
C PRO A 438 15.98 -33.63 2.13
N SER A 439 15.00 -32.77 1.88
CA SER A 439 14.69 -32.29 0.54
C SER A 439 15.69 -31.20 0.18
N THR A 440 16.15 -31.14 -1.07
CA THR A 440 17.17 -30.15 -1.46
C THR A 440 16.97 -29.73 -2.90
N PHE A 441 16.81 -28.42 -3.07
CA PHE A 441 16.80 -27.75 -4.36
C PHE A 441 18.17 -27.12 -4.63
N ASN A 442 18.51 -26.94 -5.91
CA ASN A 442 19.66 -26.14 -6.33
C ASN A 442 19.43 -25.46 -7.68
N THR A 443 20.02 -24.28 -7.87
CA THR A 443 19.99 -23.52 -9.13
C THR A 443 21.26 -22.68 -9.31
N ASP A 444 21.61 -22.42 -10.56
CA ASP A 444 22.65 -21.48 -11.02
C ASP A 444 22.05 -20.22 -11.69
N LYS A 445 20.72 -20.07 -11.68
CA LYS A 445 19.98 -19.03 -12.42
C LYS A 445 19.70 -17.74 -11.63
N LEU A 446 20.11 -17.68 -10.36
CA LEU A 446 19.93 -16.47 -9.56
C LEU A 446 20.88 -15.38 -10.06
N GLN A 447 20.39 -14.14 -10.07
CA GLN A 447 21.23 -12.98 -10.38
C GLN A 447 22.25 -12.76 -9.25
N PRO A 448 23.45 -12.24 -9.53
CA PRO A 448 24.41 -11.86 -8.50
C PRO A 448 23.92 -10.64 -7.69
N ASP A 449 24.43 -10.47 -6.47
CA ASP A 449 24.12 -9.34 -5.56
C ASP A 449 22.61 -9.03 -5.43
N THR A 450 21.79 -10.09 -5.40
CA THR A 450 20.32 -10.01 -5.45
C THR A 450 19.71 -10.77 -4.28
N THR A 451 18.75 -10.14 -3.59
CA THR A 451 18.02 -10.76 -2.49
C THR A 451 16.84 -11.59 -3.03
N TYR A 452 16.76 -12.84 -2.56
CA TYR A 452 15.68 -13.78 -2.84
C TYR A 452 15.02 -14.21 -1.53
N TYR A 453 13.78 -14.69 -1.62
CA TYR A 453 12.94 -14.99 -0.47
C TYR A 453 12.49 -16.44 -0.50
N VAL A 454 12.43 -17.08 0.66
CA VAL A 454 11.99 -18.47 0.84
C VAL A 454 10.78 -18.47 1.78
N GLN A 455 9.64 -18.96 1.29
CA GLN A 455 8.45 -19.20 2.11
C GLN A 455 8.36 -20.71 2.40
N LEU A 456 8.14 -21.10 3.65
CA LEU A 456 7.80 -22.49 4.02
C LEU A 456 6.30 -22.62 4.34
N SER A 457 5.71 -23.75 3.94
CA SER A 457 4.28 -24.06 4.13
C SER A 457 4.05 -25.56 4.36
N SER A 458 2.89 -25.92 4.92
CA SER A 458 2.44 -27.32 5.01
C SER A 458 0.91 -27.43 5.07
N GLU A 459 0.37 -28.53 4.54
CA GLU A 459 -1.06 -28.88 4.61
C GLU A 459 -1.45 -29.58 5.93
N GLY A 460 -0.53 -29.69 6.90
CA GLY A 460 -0.71 -30.49 8.11
C GLY A 460 -1.29 -29.73 9.30
N GLU A 461 -2.08 -30.41 10.14
CA GLU A 461 -2.65 -29.85 11.38
C GLU A 461 -1.68 -29.85 12.60
N GLN A 462 -0.42 -30.27 12.43
CA GLN A 462 0.56 -30.35 13.52
C GLN A 462 1.83 -29.55 13.22
N ALA A 463 2.43 -28.96 14.25
CA ALA A 463 3.68 -28.22 14.12
C ALA A 463 4.83 -29.11 13.61
N ILE A 464 5.63 -28.58 12.69
CA ILE A 464 6.73 -29.28 12.05
C ILE A 464 8.05 -28.64 12.50
N GLU A 465 8.78 -29.34 13.36
CA GLU A 465 10.18 -29.03 13.66
C GLU A 465 11.01 -29.25 12.40
N TYR A 466 11.79 -28.25 11.99
CA TYR A 466 12.61 -28.34 10.78
C TYR A 466 14.05 -27.95 11.01
N SER A 467 14.86 -28.16 9.97
CA SER A 467 16.09 -27.41 9.79
C SER A 467 16.27 -27.03 8.33
N LEU A 468 16.75 -25.82 8.12
CA LEU A 468 17.01 -25.23 6.82
C LEU A 468 18.51 -24.91 6.71
N ALA A 469 19.11 -25.14 5.55
CA ALA A 469 20.51 -24.81 5.30
C ALA A 469 20.68 -24.27 3.89
N LEU A 470 21.41 -23.16 3.75
CA LEU A 470 21.73 -22.51 2.49
C LEU A 470 23.24 -22.58 2.25
N LYS A 471 23.67 -22.94 1.03
CA LYS A 471 25.09 -23.01 0.64
C LYS A 471 25.30 -22.55 -0.79
N SER A 472 26.47 -21.99 -1.08
CA SER A 472 26.97 -21.72 -2.44
C SER A 472 27.90 -22.84 -2.94
N SER A 473 28.09 -22.95 -4.25
CA SER A 473 29.21 -23.70 -4.85
C SER A 473 30.54 -22.94 -4.78
N GLU A 474 30.49 -21.61 -4.63
CA GLU A 474 31.66 -20.79 -4.32
C GLU A 474 32.16 -21.06 -2.90
N PRO A 475 33.48 -21.25 -2.67
CA PRO A 475 34.03 -21.48 -1.35
C PRO A 475 33.88 -20.25 -0.46
N GLU A 476 33.27 -20.44 0.72
CA GLU A 476 33.08 -19.41 1.75
C GLU A 476 34.40 -18.69 2.08
N ALA A 477 34.53 -17.44 1.65
CA ALA A 477 35.38 -16.48 2.34
C ALA A 477 34.63 -16.06 3.62
N PRO A 478 35.19 -16.28 4.84
CA PRO A 478 34.53 -15.87 6.06
C PRO A 478 34.57 -14.34 6.18
N LYS A 479 33.60 -13.65 5.56
CA LYS A 479 33.21 -12.30 5.97
C LYS A 479 32.56 -12.44 7.36
N GLN A 480 33.35 -12.31 8.42
CA GLN A 480 32.75 -11.99 9.73
C GLN A 480 32.10 -10.62 9.58
N ASN A 481 30.77 -10.58 9.54
CA ASN A 481 30.07 -9.32 9.74
C ASN A 481 30.46 -8.79 11.14
N THR A 482 30.89 -7.54 11.16
CA THR A 482 31.33 -6.81 12.36
C THR A 482 30.49 -5.54 12.58
N LEU A 483 29.45 -5.33 11.78
CA LEU A 483 28.55 -4.18 11.86
C LEU A 483 27.23 -4.57 12.54
N ILE A 484 26.60 -3.61 13.21
CA ILE A 484 25.20 -3.70 13.62
C ILE A 484 24.30 -3.64 12.38
N PHE A 485 24.68 -2.93 11.32
CA PHE A 485 23.94 -2.88 10.06
C PHE A 485 24.88 -3.09 8.87
N GLU A 486 24.62 -4.09 8.04
CA GLU A 486 25.38 -4.40 6.82
C GLU A 486 25.08 -3.43 5.67
N LYS A 487 23.90 -2.80 5.71
CA LYS A 487 23.48 -1.74 4.78
C LYS A 487 22.87 -0.57 5.58
N PRO A 488 22.97 0.68 5.09
CA PRO A 488 22.22 1.80 5.65
C PRO A 488 20.72 1.50 5.72
N PHE A 489 20.13 1.55 6.91
CA PHE A 489 18.69 1.34 7.12
C PHE A 489 17.93 2.65 6.95
N GLU A 490 17.01 2.72 5.99
CA GLU A 490 16.14 3.88 5.83
C GLU A 490 14.87 3.74 6.67
N ILE A 491 14.57 4.79 7.41
CA ILE A 491 13.29 5.01 8.07
C ILE A 491 12.63 6.21 7.41
N ASN A 492 11.66 5.94 6.54
CA ASN A 492 10.99 6.96 5.73
C ASN A 492 9.74 7.53 6.40
N GLU A 493 9.15 8.56 5.78
CA GLU A 493 7.97 9.28 6.30
C GLU A 493 6.68 8.44 6.31
N THR A 494 6.67 7.19 5.85
CA THR A 494 5.51 6.29 6.01
C THR A 494 5.60 5.47 7.31
N GLN A 495 6.82 5.19 7.76
CA GLN A 495 7.14 4.44 8.98
C GLN A 495 7.23 5.36 10.21
N VAL A 496 7.97 6.48 10.10
CA VAL A 496 8.15 7.45 11.20
C VAL A 496 7.89 8.86 10.71
N GLN A 497 6.83 9.46 11.23
CA GLN A 497 6.36 10.78 10.80
C GLN A 497 6.66 11.86 11.82
N PHE A 498 6.98 13.05 11.31
CA PHE A 498 7.18 14.26 12.11
C PHE A 498 6.16 15.32 11.71
N VAL A 499 5.69 16.08 12.71
CA VAL A 499 4.91 17.29 12.48
C VAL A 499 5.70 18.26 11.58
N ILE A 500 4.99 18.94 10.67
CA ILE A 500 5.52 19.92 9.73
C ILE A 500 6.52 20.88 10.39
N ASN A 501 7.70 21.04 9.77
CA ASN A 501 8.79 21.92 10.22
C ASN A 501 9.26 21.70 11.69
N LYS A 502 8.88 20.57 12.30
CA LYS A 502 9.23 20.18 13.67
C LYS A 502 9.95 18.83 13.73
N ALA A 503 10.35 18.48 14.95
CA ALA A 503 10.89 17.19 15.36
C ALA A 503 10.01 16.51 16.44
N GLU A 504 8.71 16.84 16.45
CA GLU A 504 7.69 16.15 17.23
C GLU A 504 7.12 15.02 16.35
N PHE A 505 6.96 13.80 16.88
CA PHE A 505 6.35 12.70 16.12
C PHE A 505 4.84 12.92 15.94
N ILE A 506 4.27 12.49 14.80
CA ILE A 506 2.81 12.45 14.62
C ILE A 506 2.22 11.30 15.46
N ASP A 507 2.73 10.09 15.25
CA ASP A 507 2.44 8.91 16.07
C ASP A 507 3.74 8.39 16.72
N GLU A 508 3.90 8.71 18.01
CA GLU A 508 5.04 8.26 18.82
C GLU A 508 4.99 6.74 19.11
N GLU A 509 3.81 6.12 19.13
CA GLU A 509 3.65 4.68 19.38
C GLU A 509 3.98 3.86 18.11
N LYS A 510 3.61 4.34 16.91
CA LYS A 510 4.11 3.79 15.63
C LYS A 510 5.64 3.93 15.55
N ALA A 511 6.18 5.11 15.88
CA ALA A 511 7.63 5.32 15.91
C ALA A 511 8.35 4.38 16.90
N LYS A 512 7.76 4.15 18.08
CA LYS A 512 8.24 3.14 19.03
C LYS A 512 8.26 1.74 18.43
N LYS A 513 7.17 1.28 17.81
CA LYS A 513 7.11 -0.06 17.17
C LYS A 513 8.22 -0.25 16.14
N VAL A 514 8.42 0.73 15.25
CA VAL A 514 9.46 0.69 14.20
C VAL A 514 10.88 0.70 14.80
N LEU A 515 11.13 1.52 15.82
CA LEU A 515 12.46 1.66 16.43
C LEU A 515 12.81 0.58 17.46
N LYS A 516 11.85 -0.25 17.88
CA LYS A 516 12.08 -1.35 18.84
C LYS A 516 13.15 -2.36 18.35
N PRO A 517 13.03 -3.00 17.17
CA PRO A 517 14.04 -3.95 16.69
C PRO A 517 15.42 -3.30 16.48
N VAL A 518 15.44 -2.02 16.07
CA VAL A 518 16.66 -1.20 15.98
C VAL A 518 17.34 -1.08 17.35
N ALA A 519 16.59 -0.73 18.40
CA ALA A 519 17.11 -0.61 19.75
C ALA A 519 17.64 -1.96 20.28
N GLU A 520 16.90 -3.05 20.07
CA GLU A 520 17.30 -4.40 20.49
C GLU A 520 18.61 -4.84 19.80
N ALA A 521 18.81 -4.50 18.52
CA ALA A 521 20.06 -4.77 17.80
C ALA A 521 21.26 -3.97 18.35
N ILE A 522 21.07 -2.69 18.70
CA ILE A 522 22.16 -1.86 19.28
C ILE A 522 22.55 -2.37 20.67
N LEU A 523 21.56 -2.71 21.50
CA LEU A 523 21.77 -3.24 22.86
C LEU A 523 22.49 -4.61 22.86
N ALA A 524 22.27 -5.43 21.83
CA ALA A 524 22.96 -6.70 21.66
C ALA A 524 24.45 -6.54 21.27
N ASN A 525 24.89 -5.34 20.87
CA ASN A 525 26.24 -5.05 20.38
C ASN A 525 26.87 -3.86 21.15
N PRO A 526 27.11 -3.99 22.46
CA PRO A 526 27.46 -2.86 23.35
C PRO A 526 28.80 -2.17 23.04
N ASP A 527 29.71 -2.86 22.35
CA ASP A 527 31.01 -2.32 21.92
C ASP A 527 30.95 -1.55 20.58
N HIS A 528 29.77 -1.54 19.92
CA HIS A 528 29.53 -0.88 18.63
C HIS A 528 28.64 0.35 18.78
N ALA A 529 28.73 1.27 17.82
CA ALA A 529 27.94 2.51 17.79
C ALA A 529 27.34 2.73 16.40
N ILE A 530 26.21 3.46 16.37
CA ILE A 530 25.49 3.83 15.15
C ILE A 530 25.54 5.33 14.89
N LEU A 531 25.38 5.70 13.62
CA LEU A 531 25.12 7.06 13.16
C LEU A 531 23.67 7.17 12.69
N ILE A 532 22.94 8.15 13.20
CA ILE A 532 21.62 8.53 12.72
C ILE A 532 21.77 9.81 11.87
N ALA A 533 21.59 9.69 10.56
CA ALA A 533 21.68 10.78 9.60
C ALA A 533 20.27 11.21 9.16
N GLY A 534 19.95 12.50 9.32
CA GLY A 534 18.67 13.06 8.91
C GLY A 534 18.80 13.86 7.63
N THR A 535 17.82 13.74 6.75
CA THR A 535 17.75 14.49 5.49
C THR A 535 16.46 15.30 5.40
N THR A 536 16.39 16.24 4.46
CA THR A 536 15.16 16.96 4.15
C THR A 536 14.90 17.03 2.65
N ALA A 537 13.65 17.34 2.32
CA ALA A 537 13.32 17.91 1.03
C ALA A 537 14.07 19.25 0.81
N THR A 538 14.16 19.65 -0.45
CA THR A 538 14.75 20.91 -0.92
C THR A 538 13.78 22.07 -0.69
N ASP A 539 13.39 22.31 0.56
CA ASP A 539 12.49 23.40 0.96
C ASP A 539 13.08 24.20 2.13
N GLY A 540 13.13 25.53 1.98
CA GLY A 540 13.91 26.43 2.83
C GLY A 540 15.40 26.53 2.45
N THR A 541 16.22 27.00 3.40
CA THR A 541 17.68 27.13 3.21
C THR A 541 18.42 25.91 3.73
N GLN A 542 19.55 25.52 3.11
CA GLN A 542 20.36 24.39 3.59
C GLN A 542 20.72 24.47 5.09
N GLU A 543 20.99 25.68 5.63
CA GLU A 543 21.25 25.87 7.06
C GLU A 543 20.03 25.52 7.93
N SER A 544 18.83 26.00 7.58
CA SER A 544 17.58 25.62 8.27
C SER A 544 17.22 24.14 8.10
N CYS A 545 17.54 23.55 6.95
CA CYS A 545 17.32 22.14 6.65
C CYS A 545 18.24 21.23 7.48
N VAL A 546 19.51 21.61 7.63
CA VAL A 546 20.48 20.94 8.52
C VAL A 546 20.01 20.99 9.98
N ASP A 547 19.57 22.15 10.48
CA ASP A 547 19.02 22.27 11.84
C ASP A 547 17.76 21.40 12.04
N LEU A 548 16.81 21.43 11.09
CA LEU A 548 15.59 20.63 11.16
C LEU A 548 15.86 19.13 11.15
N SER A 549 16.73 18.67 10.23
CA SER A 549 17.12 17.27 10.16
C SER A 549 17.88 16.81 11.40
N LEU A 550 18.80 17.64 11.94
CA LEU A 550 19.49 17.35 13.20
C LEU A 550 18.51 17.24 14.38
N ARG A 551 17.53 18.14 14.49
CA ARG A 551 16.49 18.05 15.54
C ARG A 551 15.67 16.77 15.42
N ARG A 552 15.37 16.32 14.19
CA ARG A 552 14.67 15.04 13.94
C ARG A 552 15.52 13.83 14.33
N THR A 553 16.83 13.82 14.06
CA THR A 553 17.70 12.73 14.51
C THR A 553 17.90 12.71 16.03
N GLU A 554 17.98 13.87 16.69
CA GLU A 554 17.98 13.93 18.17
C GLU A 554 16.65 13.45 18.76
N ALA A 555 15.50 13.66 18.09
CA ALA A 555 14.22 13.08 18.54
C ALA A 555 14.19 11.54 18.45
N VAL A 556 14.73 10.95 17.36
CA VAL A 556 14.90 9.49 17.23
C VAL A 556 15.86 8.96 18.30
N LYS A 557 17.03 9.59 18.49
CA LYS A 557 17.98 9.24 19.55
C LYS A 557 17.36 9.34 20.94
N LYS A 558 16.58 10.38 21.22
CA LYS A 558 15.85 10.54 22.49
C LYS A 558 14.89 9.38 22.72
N LEU A 559 14.12 8.99 21.69
CA LEU A 559 13.21 7.84 21.78
C LEU A 559 13.99 6.54 22.10
N LEU A 560 15.09 6.26 21.40
CA LEU A 560 15.96 5.11 21.65
C LEU A 560 16.56 5.09 23.07
N THR A 561 17.08 6.23 23.54
CA THR A 561 17.75 6.37 24.85
C THR A 561 16.76 6.37 26.02
N GLU A 562 15.64 7.09 25.94
CA GLU A 562 14.67 7.17 27.03
C GLU A 562 13.75 5.94 27.09
N THR A 563 13.22 5.49 25.95
CA THR A 563 12.23 4.39 25.89
C THR A 563 12.87 3.01 25.98
N TYR A 564 14.00 2.81 25.31
CA TYR A 564 14.68 1.50 25.21
C TYR A 564 16.01 1.43 25.97
N GLN A 565 16.42 2.50 26.65
CA GLN A 565 17.65 2.56 27.44
C GLN A 565 18.93 2.24 26.64
N VAL A 566 18.94 2.54 25.33
CA VAL A 566 20.16 2.50 24.52
C VAL A 566 21.15 3.53 25.08
N PRO A 567 22.40 3.16 25.40
CA PRO A 567 23.41 4.11 25.88
C PRO A 567 23.68 5.23 24.86
N GLU A 568 23.69 6.50 25.31
CA GLU A 568 24.02 7.66 24.47
C GLU A 568 25.38 7.51 23.76
N SER A 569 26.34 6.81 24.37
CA SER A 569 27.66 6.55 23.78
C SER A 569 27.63 5.66 22.54
N GLN A 570 26.54 4.91 22.32
CA GLN A 570 26.34 4.08 21.13
C GLN A 570 25.60 4.83 20.00
N ILE A 571 25.20 6.10 20.18
CA ILE A 571 24.42 6.86 19.18
C ILE A 571 25.06 8.21 18.87
N GLN A 572 25.58 8.34 17.64
CA GLN A 572 25.93 9.61 17.02
C GLN A 572 24.78 10.09 16.12
N VAL A 573 24.67 11.41 15.93
CA VAL A 573 23.63 12.03 15.10
C VAL A 573 24.23 13.07 14.16
N VAL A 574 23.62 13.26 12.99
CA VAL A 574 23.97 14.34 12.06
C VAL A 574 22.73 14.81 11.29
N GLY A 575 22.61 16.12 11.06
CA GLY A 575 21.66 16.70 10.10
C GLY A 575 22.38 17.01 8.80
N LEU A 576 21.86 16.53 7.68
CA LEU A 576 22.45 16.71 6.34
C LEU A 576 21.72 17.75 5.49
N GLY A 577 20.49 18.11 5.86
CA GLY A 577 19.61 18.92 5.01
C GLY A 577 19.33 18.23 3.68
N TYR A 578 19.43 18.98 2.57
CA TYR A 578 19.26 18.46 1.21
C TYR A 578 20.55 18.43 0.38
N GLU A 579 21.52 19.32 0.64
CA GLU A 579 22.76 19.40 -0.18
C GLU A 579 23.79 18.31 0.15
N ASN A 580 23.80 17.81 1.39
CA ASN A 580 24.77 16.82 1.86
C ASN A 580 24.16 15.40 1.97
N ASP A 581 22.99 15.17 1.39
CA ASP A 581 22.28 13.88 1.37
C ASP A 581 22.84 12.98 0.26
N PRO A 582 23.54 11.87 0.59
CA PRO A 582 24.26 11.06 -0.39
C PRO A 582 23.46 9.83 -0.87
N PHE A 583 22.24 9.62 -0.35
CA PHE A 583 21.41 8.46 -0.69
C PHE A 583 20.48 8.76 -1.86
N GLU A 584 19.72 7.77 -2.34
CA GLU A 584 18.77 7.97 -3.44
C GLU A 584 17.71 9.03 -3.06
N ARG A 585 17.56 10.07 -3.89
CA ARG A 585 16.67 11.21 -3.63
C ARG A 585 15.56 11.31 -4.66
N GLY A 586 14.40 11.77 -4.19
CA GLY A 586 13.35 12.28 -5.05
C GLY A 586 13.76 13.58 -5.73
N LYS A 587 13.29 13.78 -6.96
CA LYS A 587 13.46 15.04 -7.69
C LYS A 587 12.39 16.04 -7.25
N ASP A 588 12.53 16.53 -6.03
CA ASP A 588 11.60 17.43 -5.35
C ASP A 588 11.57 18.89 -5.87
N ARG A 589 12.25 19.13 -7.00
CA ARG A 589 12.18 20.35 -7.79
C ARG A 589 11.97 19.99 -9.26
N ASP A 590 10.94 20.57 -9.87
CA ASP A 590 10.61 20.37 -11.28
C ASP A 590 11.56 21.16 -12.22
N ALA A 591 11.28 21.13 -13.53
CA ALA A 591 12.06 21.89 -14.52
C ALA A 591 11.95 23.43 -14.38
N ASN A 592 10.93 23.94 -13.69
CA ASN A 592 10.70 25.36 -13.45
C ASN A 592 11.29 25.82 -12.08
N GLY A 593 11.62 24.87 -11.20
CA GLY A 593 12.05 25.11 -9.82
C GLY A 593 10.92 25.08 -8.79
N ASN A 594 9.70 24.71 -9.19
CA ASN A 594 8.56 24.48 -8.31
C ASN A 594 8.82 23.27 -7.41
N PHE A 595 8.23 23.26 -6.23
CA PHE A 595 8.41 22.18 -5.27
C PHE A 595 7.46 21.02 -5.58
N VAL A 596 7.98 19.79 -5.60
CA VAL A 596 7.19 18.58 -5.86
C VAL A 596 7.08 17.80 -4.56
N GLU A 597 6.01 18.05 -3.80
CA GLU A 597 5.80 17.53 -2.43
C GLU A 597 5.88 15.99 -2.34
N SER A 598 5.40 15.26 -3.34
CA SER A 598 5.53 13.79 -3.41
C SER A 598 6.99 13.34 -3.41
N GLU A 599 7.79 13.85 -4.34
CA GLU A 599 9.23 13.59 -4.39
C GLU A 599 9.95 14.15 -3.15
N GLY A 600 9.42 15.21 -2.54
CA GLY A 600 9.86 15.76 -1.26
C GLY A 600 9.73 14.77 -0.11
N LYS A 601 8.67 13.94 -0.06
CA LYS A 601 8.45 12.92 0.98
C LYS A 601 9.62 11.93 1.06
N LYS A 602 10.13 11.48 -0.09
CA LYS A 602 11.30 10.59 -0.20
C LYS A 602 12.51 11.13 0.56
N ASN A 603 12.69 12.44 0.48
CA ASN A 603 13.85 13.15 0.98
C ASN A 603 13.72 13.50 2.48
N ARG A 604 12.54 13.34 3.07
CA ARG A 604 12.27 13.56 4.51
C ARG A 604 12.35 12.24 5.28
N ARG A 605 13.57 11.70 5.37
CA ARG A 605 13.87 10.41 6.01
C ARG A 605 14.94 10.54 7.10
N VAL A 606 15.07 9.48 7.88
CA VAL A 606 16.18 9.24 8.79
C VAL A 606 16.86 7.95 8.35
N VAL A 607 18.18 7.98 8.16
CA VAL A 607 18.98 6.82 7.79
C VAL A 607 19.88 6.42 8.96
N ILE A 608 19.87 5.14 9.32
CA ILE A 608 20.68 4.57 10.39
C ILE A 608 21.81 3.75 9.76
N LEU A 609 23.05 4.04 10.16
CA LEU A 609 24.25 3.37 9.70
C LEU A 609 25.03 2.86 10.92
N ASP A 610 25.84 1.82 10.74
CA ASP A 610 26.94 1.57 11.69
C ASP A 610 27.98 2.69 11.58
N VAL A 611 28.63 3.08 12.68
CA VAL A 611 29.69 4.10 12.65
C VAL A 611 30.89 3.66 11.82
N ASP A 612 31.19 2.37 11.76
CA ASP A 612 32.31 1.84 10.97
C ASP A 612 31.97 1.62 9.48
N ASP A 613 30.73 1.91 9.07
CA ASP A 613 30.32 1.94 7.67
C ASP A 613 31.11 3.02 6.87
N PRO A 614 31.62 2.74 5.66
CA PRO A 614 32.37 3.71 4.85
C PRO A 614 31.63 5.04 4.59
N ILE A 615 30.32 5.00 4.40
CA ILE A 615 29.44 6.16 4.17
C ILE A 615 29.33 6.97 5.46
N ALA A 616 29.09 6.31 6.60
CA ALA A 616 29.06 6.98 7.90
C ALA A 616 30.41 7.67 8.21
N GLN A 617 31.52 6.99 7.91
CA GLN A 617 32.88 7.52 8.03
C GLN A 617 33.17 8.69 7.07
N GLU A 618 32.47 8.83 5.95
CA GLU A 618 32.56 10.01 5.08
C GLU A 618 31.72 11.16 5.63
N LEU A 619 30.46 10.90 6.01
CA LEU A 619 29.57 11.88 6.62
C LEU A 619 30.16 12.52 7.89
N LEU A 620 30.82 11.72 8.74
CA LEU A 620 31.52 12.15 9.96
C LEU A 620 32.86 12.87 9.72
N LYS A 621 33.35 12.94 8.47
CA LYS A 621 34.51 13.76 8.07
C LYS A 621 34.06 15.07 7.46
N ASN A 622 33.00 15.06 6.66
CA ASN A 622 32.51 16.22 5.92
C ASN A 622 31.73 17.22 6.82
N ASN A 623 31.18 16.75 7.95
CA ASN A 623 30.43 17.57 8.91
C ASN A 623 31.23 17.90 10.20
N LYS A 624 32.53 18.22 10.09
CA LYS A 624 33.44 18.55 11.21
C LYS A 624 34.04 19.95 11.16
#